data_AF-A0A1Y1KUM0-F1
#
_entry.id   AF-A0A1Y1KUM0-F1
#
_cell.length_a   1.000
_cell.length_b   1.000
_cell.length_c   1.000
_cell.angle_alpha   90.00
_cell.angle_beta   90.00
_cell.angle_gamma   90.00
#
_symmetry.space_group_name_H-M   'P 1'
#
loop_
_entity.id
_entity.type
_entity.pdbx_description
1 polymer ?
#
loop_
_entity_poly.entity_id
_entity_poly.type
_entity_poly.pdbx_seq_one_letter_code
_entity_poly.pdbx_strand_id
1 'polypeptide(L)'
;NVKILMLTALDEIAWLLNLRGSDLGYTPVFRSFVMIVENSVTLFIHPQQTTPDLMAHFKVEAPGAVFDIRPYSAIACSVRQAIDAIQGGLVWFSNDAKYFITSLVPPKRLKMGATPCALLKTVKNSVEIHGMRNAHIKDAVAVCNYFAWLEEAVQEQVVTEISGAHKLTQLRSEQRDFVSLSFNTISAVGDHAAIIHYAPKPETDIPITMDALYLCDSGAQFKDGTTDITRTIHLGAPTEFERECFTRVLKGQLKLARAVFPKSLKGDHLDSFAREFLWERGLDYAHGTGHGVGSYLNVHEGPIGITSKPMPDDPGLVEGMILSNEPGYYQDGKFGVRIEDLVLVVSIPTPHANGEYLTFETLTLVPKQTKLINVDLLTDQEIRQINDFHKKCRDVIGPLLGPHAKSWLWKETQP
;
A
#
# COMPACT_ATOMS: atom_id res chain seq x y z
N ASN A 1 16.61 6.00 -28.50
CA ASN A 1 17.13 7.38 -28.74
C ASN A 1 17.40 8.16 -27.44
N VAL A 2 16.94 7.68 -26.28
CA VAL A 2 17.36 8.21 -24.96
C VAL A 2 18.84 7.88 -24.74
N LYS A 3 19.58 8.87 -24.26
CA LYS A 3 21.01 8.76 -23.95
C LYS A 3 21.33 9.04 -22.48
N ILE A 4 20.45 9.77 -21.79
CA ILE A 4 20.55 10.04 -20.36
C ILE A 4 19.19 9.74 -19.72
N LEU A 5 19.18 8.92 -18.67
CA LEU A 5 18.02 8.74 -17.80
C LEU A 5 18.31 9.44 -16.47
N MET A 6 17.39 10.32 -16.08
CA MET A 6 17.42 11.03 -14.81
C MET A 6 16.33 10.46 -13.90
N LEU A 7 16.75 9.95 -12.74
CA LEU A 7 15.84 9.55 -11.68
C LEU A 7 15.81 10.64 -10.63
N THR A 8 14.60 11.16 -10.39
CA THR A 8 14.31 12.20 -9.39
C THR A 8 13.35 11.72 -8.31
N ALA A 9 12.61 10.64 -8.58
CA ALA A 9 11.76 9.97 -7.61
C ALA A 9 12.61 9.11 -6.68
N LEU A 10 12.48 9.32 -5.36
CA LEU A 10 13.39 8.72 -4.38
C LEU A 10 13.17 7.21 -4.22
N ASP A 11 11.95 6.73 -4.43
CA ASP A 11 11.58 5.31 -4.43
C ASP A 11 12.18 4.56 -5.62
N GLU A 12 12.20 5.18 -6.81
CA GLU A 12 12.89 4.61 -7.97
C GLU A 12 14.41 4.50 -7.74
N ILE A 13 15.01 5.52 -7.12
CA ILE A 13 16.44 5.51 -6.78
C ILE A 13 16.74 4.42 -5.74
N ALA A 14 15.94 4.34 -4.68
CA ALA A 14 16.07 3.32 -3.64
C ALA A 14 15.90 1.90 -4.19
N TRP A 15 14.93 1.69 -5.08
CA TRP A 15 14.70 0.42 -5.77
C TRP A 15 15.87 0.05 -6.68
N LEU A 16 16.28 0.96 -7.58
CA LEU A 16 17.35 0.70 -8.54
C LEU A 16 18.68 0.33 -7.86
N LEU A 17 18.99 1.01 -6.76
CA LEU A 17 20.28 0.85 -6.08
C LEU A 17 20.26 -0.22 -4.97
N ASN A 18 19.12 -0.86 -4.70
CA ASN A 18 18.94 -1.72 -3.52
C ASN A 18 19.37 -1.05 -2.21
N LEU A 19 19.05 0.24 -2.07
CA LEU A 19 19.36 1.04 -0.88
C LEU A 19 18.07 1.53 -0.23
N ARG A 20 18.13 1.82 1.07
CA ARG A 20 17.04 2.41 1.86
C ARG A 20 17.59 3.50 2.76
N GLY A 21 16.72 4.41 3.16
CA GLY A 21 17.04 5.52 4.05
C GLY A 21 15.88 5.87 4.98
N SER A 22 15.97 7.00 5.65
CA SER A 22 14.95 7.46 6.61
C SER A 22 14.75 8.98 6.55
N ASP A 23 14.99 9.60 5.38
CA ASP A 23 14.87 11.06 5.23
C ASP A 23 13.42 11.55 5.21
N LEU A 24 12.47 10.63 5.04
CA LEU A 24 11.02 10.84 5.11
C LEU A 24 10.42 9.98 6.23
N GLY A 25 9.38 10.49 6.89
CA GLY A 25 8.89 9.90 8.15
C GLY A 25 8.34 8.48 8.06
N TYR A 26 7.76 8.09 6.92
CA TYR A 26 7.07 6.79 6.74
C TYR A 26 7.58 5.97 5.54
N THR A 27 8.52 6.55 4.80
CA THR A 27 8.96 6.03 3.51
C THR A 27 10.46 5.82 3.56
N PRO A 28 10.96 4.59 3.38
CA PRO A 28 12.35 4.24 3.63
C PRO A 28 13.29 4.66 2.48
N VAL A 29 13.31 5.96 2.16
CA VAL A 29 14.07 6.57 1.05
C VAL A 29 15.04 7.65 1.56
N PHE A 30 15.94 8.09 0.68
CA PHE A 30 16.98 9.08 0.97
C PHE A 30 17.06 10.12 -0.14
N ARG A 31 17.25 11.40 0.23
CA ARG A 31 17.28 12.54 -0.68
C ARG A 31 18.47 12.42 -1.62
N SER A 32 18.16 12.17 -2.89
CA SER A 32 19.17 11.90 -3.89
C SER A 32 18.68 12.16 -5.31
N PHE A 33 19.62 12.18 -6.26
CA PHE A 33 19.35 12.03 -7.68
C PHE A 33 20.21 10.90 -8.24
N VAL A 34 19.75 10.26 -9.30
CA VAL A 34 20.59 9.36 -10.10
C VAL A 34 20.58 9.81 -11.55
N MET A 35 21.77 9.88 -12.14
CA MET A 35 21.96 10.07 -13.57
C MET A 35 22.58 8.81 -14.16
N ILE A 36 21.94 8.25 -15.18
CA ILE A 36 22.44 7.08 -15.91
C ILE A 36 22.80 7.51 -17.33
N VAL A 37 24.05 7.25 -17.72
CA VAL A 37 24.57 7.50 -19.07
C VAL A 37 25.29 6.23 -19.54
N GLU A 38 24.70 5.53 -20.50
CA GLU A 38 25.18 4.22 -20.95
C GLU A 38 25.34 3.25 -19.77
N ASN A 39 26.57 2.82 -19.44
CA ASN A 39 26.87 1.94 -18.30
C ASN A 39 27.34 2.69 -17.04
N SER A 40 27.30 4.03 -17.05
CA SER A 40 27.70 4.86 -15.92
C SER A 40 26.48 5.27 -15.10
N VAL A 41 26.56 5.07 -13.78
CA VAL A 41 25.54 5.45 -12.80
C VAL A 41 26.16 6.44 -11.82
N THR A 42 25.67 7.68 -11.81
CA THR A 42 26.11 8.70 -10.86
C THR A 42 25.03 8.95 -9.81
N LEU A 43 25.34 8.64 -8.55
CA LEU A 43 24.50 8.95 -7.40
C LEU A 43 24.88 10.32 -6.83
N PHE A 44 23.90 11.21 -6.73
CA PHE A 44 24.04 12.51 -6.07
C PHE A 44 23.36 12.46 -4.71
N ILE A 45 24.13 12.55 -3.62
CA ILE A 45 23.63 12.37 -2.26
C ILE A 45 24.36 13.31 -1.28
N HIS A 46 23.78 13.58 -0.11
CA HIS A 46 24.46 14.36 0.91
C HIS A 46 25.74 13.64 1.38
N PRO A 47 26.91 14.32 1.44
CA PRO A 47 28.18 13.69 1.84
C PRO A 47 28.13 13.03 3.23
N GLN A 48 27.28 13.52 4.13
CA GLN A 48 27.11 12.95 5.47
C GLN A 48 26.42 11.56 5.45
N GLN A 49 25.73 11.23 4.35
CA GLN A 49 25.03 9.95 4.16
C GLN A 49 25.88 8.93 3.39
N THR A 50 27.09 9.30 2.94
CA THR A 50 27.96 8.37 2.21
C THR A 50 28.79 7.52 3.16
N THR A 51 28.76 6.20 2.98
CA THR A 51 29.60 5.25 3.72
C THR A 51 30.56 4.52 2.77
N PRO A 52 31.71 4.01 3.25
CA PRO A 52 32.60 3.17 2.44
C PRO A 52 31.89 1.94 1.84
N ASP A 53 30.87 1.43 2.54
CA ASP A 53 30.12 0.23 2.14
C ASP A 53 29.29 0.44 0.87
N LEU A 54 28.91 1.69 0.52
CA LEU A 54 28.15 1.96 -0.70
C LEU A 54 28.90 1.51 -1.96
N MET A 55 30.18 1.87 -2.07
CA MET A 55 30.98 1.48 -3.24
C MET A 55 31.28 -0.02 -3.25
N ALA A 56 31.36 -0.66 -2.08
CA ALA A 56 31.48 -2.11 -1.99
C ALA A 56 30.20 -2.81 -2.47
N HIS A 57 29.05 -2.35 -2.01
CA HIS A 57 27.71 -2.80 -2.43
C HIS A 57 27.54 -2.71 -3.94
N PHE A 58 27.81 -1.55 -4.54
CA PHE A 58 27.66 -1.36 -5.99
C PHE A 58 28.56 -2.27 -6.83
N LYS A 59 29.79 -2.54 -6.37
CA LYS A 59 30.70 -3.48 -7.06
C LYS A 59 30.18 -4.92 -7.04
N VAL A 60 29.46 -5.30 -5.99
CA VAL A 60 28.86 -6.64 -5.85
C VAL A 60 27.59 -6.75 -6.67
N GLU A 61 26.68 -5.79 -6.54
CA GLU A 61 25.35 -5.84 -7.17
C GLU A 61 25.39 -5.59 -8.69
N ALA A 62 26.35 -4.79 -9.17
CA ALA A 62 26.41 -4.39 -10.57
C ALA A 62 27.87 -4.27 -11.08
N PRO A 63 28.63 -5.38 -11.13
CA PRO A 63 30.06 -5.36 -11.47
C PRO A 63 30.38 -4.84 -12.88
N GLY A 64 29.40 -4.81 -13.80
CA GLY A 64 29.55 -4.28 -15.15
C GLY A 64 29.26 -2.78 -15.31
N ALA A 65 28.78 -2.12 -14.26
CA ALA A 65 28.46 -0.70 -14.27
C ALA A 65 29.54 0.13 -13.58
N VAL A 66 29.75 1.36 -14.08
CA VAL A 66 30.67 2.32 -13.49
C VAL A 66 29.88 3.21 -12.54
N PHE A 67 30.20 3.15 -11.25
CA PHE A 67 29.55 3.98 -10.24
C PHE A 67 30.41 5.18 -9.87
N ASP A 68 29.74 6.33 -9.74
CA ASP A 68 30.31 7.56 -9.20
C ASP A 68 29.37 8.13 -8.13
N ILE A 69 29.92 8.66 -7.06
CA ILE A 69 29.16 9.30 -5.98
C ILE A 69 29.59 10.76 -5.91
N ARG A 70 28.63 11.66 -6.09
CA ARG A 70 28.85 13.11 -6.04
C ARG A 70 28.01 13.78 -4.96
N PRO A 71 28.45 14.93 -4.44
CA PRO A 71 27.61 15.74 -3.56
C PRO A 71 26.28 16.08 -4.21
N TYR A 72 25.19 16.05 -3.44
CA TYR A 72 23.84 16.41 -3.88
C TYR A 72 23.79 17.75 -4.66
N SER A 73 24.58 18.74 -4.23
CA SER A 73 24.67 20.07 -4.87
C SER A 73 25.32 20.07 -6.25
N ALA A 74 26.05 19.02 -6.63
CA ALA A 74 26.75 18.92 -7.91
C ALA A 74 25.84 18.55 -9.09
N ILE A 75 24.55 18.28 -8.84
CA ILE A 75 23.59 17.79 -9.84
C ILE A 75 23.50 18.68 -11.07
N ALA A 76 23.31 19.99 -10.89
CA ALA A 76 23.08 20.91 -12.01
C ALA A 76 24.30 21.02 -12.93
N CYS A 77 25.51 21.08 -12.33
CA CYS A 77 26.75 21.13 -13.08
C CYS A 77 26.98 19.81 -13.85
N SER A 78 26.76 18.67 -13.18
CA SER A 78 27.01 17.35 -13.77
C SER A 78 26.03 17.02 -14.90
N VAL A 79 24.76 17.41 -14.78
CA VAL A 79 23.77 17.25 -15.85
C VAL A 79 24.14 18.07 -17.08
N ARG A 80 24.57 19.34 -16.91
CA ARG A 80 25.03 20.18 -18.04
C ARG A 80 26.23 19.54 -18.74
N GLN A 81 27.24 19.15 -17.97
CA GLN A 81 28.43 18.47 -18.50
C GLN A 81 28.09 17.20 -19.27
N ALA A 82 27.18 16.36 -18.74
CA ALA A 82 26.75 15.14 -19.41
C ALA A 82 26.02 15.43 -20.73
N ILE A 83 25.16 16.46 -20.76
CA ILE A 83 24.41 16.88 -21.96
C ILE A 83 25.33 17.40 -23.06
N ASP A 84 26.38 18.14 -22.68
CA ASP A 84 27.40 18.69 -23.59
C ASP A 84 28.34 17.61 -24.12
N ALA A 85 28.61 16.57 -23.32
CA ALA A 85 29.49 15.46 -23.69
C ALA A 85 28.87 14.49 -24.71
N ILE A 86 27.54 14.44 -24.83
CA ILE A 86 26.87 13.53 -25.76
C ILE A 86 26.39 14.26 -27.03
N GLN A 87 26.60 13.63 -28.19
CA GLN A 87 26.07 14.14 -29.45
C GLN A 87 24.59 13.75 -29.61
N GLY A 88 23.69 14.73 -29.43
CA GLY A 88 22.25 14.53 -29.61
C GLY A 88 21.62 13.58 -28.56
N GLY A 89 20.49 12.95 -28.92
CA GLY A 89 19.74 12.06 -28.03
C GLY A 89 18.86 12.78 -27.00
N LEU A 90 17.93 12.01 -26.44
CA LEU A 90 16.97 12.50 -25.45
C LEU A 90 17.49 12.31 -24.01
N VAL A 91 17.10 13.24 -23.13
CA VAL A 91 17.24 13.14 -21.68
C VAL A 91 15.85 12.87 -21.11
N TRP A 92 15.69 11.75 -20.40
CA TRP A 92 14.41 11.30 -19.91
C TRP A 92 14.27 11.56 -18.41
N PHE A 93 13.17 12.20 -18.01
CA PHE A 93 12.71 12.37 -16.64
C PHE A 93 11.30 11.80 -16.43
N SER A 94 10.96 11.51 -15.17
CA SER A 94 9.59 11.26 -14.74
C SER A 94 8.71 12.51 -14.93
N ASN A 95 7.39 12.32 -15.06
CA ASN A 95 6.43 13.42 -15.27
C ASN A 95 6.38 14.45 -14.12
N ASP A 96 6.78 14.06 -12.91
CA ASP A 96 6.76 14.88 -11.70
C ASP A 96 8.11 15.56 -11.39
N ALA A 97 9.12 15.36 -12.26
CA ALA A 97 10.44 15.96 -12.13
C ALA A 97 10.36 17.49 -12.11
N LYS A 98 11.10 18.11 -11.19
CA LYS A 98 10.99 19.54 -10.91
C LYS A 98 11.61 20.40 -12.01
N TYR A 99 11.01 21.57 -12.25
CA TYR A 99 11.44 22.50 -13.30
C TYR A 99 12.94 22.89 -13.22
N PHE A 100 13.49 23.01 -12.01
CA PHE A 100 14.89 23.43 -11.83
C PHE A 100 15.90 22.49 -12.52
N ILE A 101 15.58 21.19 -12.64
CA ILE A 101 16.47 20.21 -13.28
C ILE A 101 16.09 19.98 -14.75
N THR A 102 14.80 19.96 -15.07
CA THR A 102 14.33 19.75 -16.45
C THR A 102 14.64 20.95 -17.35
N SER A 103 14.66 22.18 -16.81
CA SER A 103 15.06 23.40 -17.52
C SER A 103 16.55 23.45 -17.90
N LEU A 104 17.37 22.55 -17.37
CA LEU A 104 18.77 22.37 -17.79
C LEU A 104 18.86 21.71 -19.18
N VAL A 105 17.79 21.07 -19.65
CA VAL A 105 17.74 20.33 -20.91
C VAL A 105 17.05 21.16 -21.99
N PRO A 106 17.63 21.31 -23.19
CA PRO A 106 16.95 21.94 -24.30
C PRO A 106 15.60 21.26 -24.60
N PRO A 107 14.49 22.00 -24.82
CA PRO A 107 13.15 21.40 -24.99
C PRO A 107 13.07 20.30 -26.05
N LYS A 108 13.84 20.42 -27.15
CA LYS A 108 13.89 19.42 -28.23
C LYS A 108 14.54 18.09 -27.82
N ARG A 109 15.26 18.06 -26.70
CA ARG A 109 15.95 16.87 -26.16
C ARG A 109 15.26 16.33 -24.89
N LEU A 110 14.30 17.06 -24.33
CA LEU A 110 13.60 16.66 -23.11
C LEU A 110 12.52 15.62 -23.41
N LYS A 111 12.57 14.47 -22.73
CA LYS A 111 11.50 13.47 -22.69
C LYS A 111 10.93 13.41 -21.28
N MET A 112 9.61 13.56 -21.17
CA MET A 112 8.85 13.35 -19.94
C MET A 112 7.99 12.09 -20.10
N GLY A 113 7.84 11.31 -19.03
CA GLY A 113 6.98 10.12 -18.98
C GLY A 113 7.42 9.15 -17.90
N ALA A 114 6.61 8.12 -17.61
CA ALA A 114 7.01 7.07 -16.67
C ALA A 114 8.38 6.49 -17.02
N THR A 115 9.28 6.44 -16.05
CA THR A 115 10.63 5.89 -16.27
C THR A 115 10.56 4.36 -16.37
N PRO A 116 11.61 3.71 -16.91
CA PRO A 116 11.73 2.26 -16.83
C PRO A 116 11.67 1.73 -15.39
N CYS A 117 12.24 2.46 -14.42
CA CYS A 117 12.24 2.04 -13.01
C CYS A 117 10.82 2.09 -12.43
N ALA A 118 10.05 3.13 -12.74
CA ALA A 118 8.65 3.25 -12.31
C ALA A 118 7.81 2.05 -12.77
N LEU A 119 8.01 1.59 -14.01
CA LEU A 119 7.28 0.45 -14.56
C LEU A 119 7.77 -0.88 -14.01
N LEU A 120 9.09 -1.10 -13.96
CA LEU A 120 9.67 -2.38 -13.55
C LEU A 120 9.36 -2.71 -12.08
N LYS A 121 9.44 -1.74 -11.17
CA LYS A 121 9.19 -1.98 -9.74
C LYS A 121 7.74 -2.30 -9.41
N THR A 122 6.80 -2.04 -10.33
CA THR A 122 5.40 -2.43 -10.12
C THR A 122 5.20 -3.95 -10.08
N VAL A 123 6.02 -4.70 -10.81
CA VAL A 123 5.95 -6.16 -10.91
C VAL A 123 6.95 -6.78 -9.95
N LYS A 124 6.46 -7.32 -8.83
CA LYS A 124 7.32 -7.90 -7.81
C LYS A 124 7.82 -9.26 -8.28
N ASN A 125 9.11 -9.51 -8.12
CA ASN A 125 9.67 -10.83 -8.35
C ASN A 125 9.28 -11.80 -7.22
N SER A 126 9.62 -13.09 -7.37
CA SER A 126 9.23 -14.10 -6.39
C SER A 126 9.78 -13.82 -4.98
N VAL A 127 10.99 -13.28 -4.83
CA VAL A 127 11.58 -12.95 -3.52
C VAL A 127 10.83 -11.79 -2.87
N GLU A 128 10.53 -10.74 -3.63
CA GLU A 128 9.72 -9.60 -3.16
C GLU A 128 8.31 -10.05 -2.75
N ILE A 129 7.67 -10.93 -3.52
CA ILE A 129 6.35 -11.49 -3.18
C ILE A 129 6.41 -12.29 -1.87
N HIS A 130 7.42 -13.13 -1.69
CA HIS A 130 7.60 -13.87 -0.42
C HIS A 130 7.83 -12.90 0.75
N GLY A 131 8.63 -11.86 0.56
CA GLY A 131 8.83 -10.80 1.55
C GLY A 131 7.51 -10.11 1.93
N MET A 132 6.71 -9.73 0.93
CA MET A 132 5.39 -9.13 1.17
C MET A 132 4.48 -10.07 1.94
N ARG A 133 4.40 -11.37 1.60
CA ARG A 133 3.64 -12.35 2.40
C ARG A 133 4.12 -12.42 3.86
N ASN A 134 5.44 -12.44 4.09
CA ASN A 134 6.01 -12.45 5.44
C ASN A 134 5.69 -11.18 6.23
N ALA A 135 5.77 -10.01 5.58
CA ALA A 135 5.37 -8.74 6.19
C ALA A 135 3.91 -8.76 6.64
N HIS A 136 3.00 -9.25 5.78
CA HIS A 136 1.57 -9.32 6.11
C HIS A 136 1.24 -10.34 7.21
N ILE A 137 1.98 -11.45 7.30
CA ILE A 137 1.84 -12.40 8.41
C ILE A 137 2.20 -11.73 9.74
N LYS A 138 3.34 -11.03 9.79
CA LYS A 138 3.78 -10.30 11.00
C LYS A 138 2.80 -9.18 11.37
N ASP A 139 2.33 -8.46 10.37
CA ASP A 139 1.36 -7.38 10.60
C ASP A 139 0.02 -7.91 11.10
N ALA A 140 -0.47 -9.01 10.53
CA ALA A 140 -1.68 -9.68 11.00
C ALA A 140 -1.56 -10.15 12.45
N VAL A 141 -0.38 -10.64 12.88
CA VAL A 141 -0.13 -10.95 14.30
C VAL A 141 -0.29 -9.70 15.17
N ALA A 142 0.33 -8.58 14.79
CA ALA A 142 0.23 -7.33 15.56
C ALA A 142 -1.22 -6.81 15.62
N VAL A 143 -1.93 -6.81 14.49
CA VAL A 143 -3.32 -6.32 14.39
C VAL A 143 -4.30 -7.22 15.15
N CYS A 144 -4.13 -8.55 15.11
CA CYS A 144 -4.98 -9.46 15.89
C CYS A 144 -4.75 -9.28 17.41
N ASN A 145 -3.50 -9.10 17.84
CA ASN A 145 -3.20 -8.78 19.25
C ASN A 145 -3.81 -7.42 19.64
N TYR A 146 -3.78 -6.44 18.73
CA TYR A 146 -4.35 -5.13 18.98
C TYR A 146 -5.87 -5.18 19.19
N PHE A 147 -6.61 -5.84 18.28
CA PHE A 147 -8.07 -5.92 18.44
C PHE A 147 -8.50 -6.80 19.60
N ALA A 148 -7.77 -7.89 19.89
CA ALA A 148 -7.99 -8.69 21.09
C ALA A 148 -7.81 -7.86 22.37
N TRP A 149 -6.74 -7.06 22.44
CA TRP A 149 -6.49 -6.14 23.55
C TRP A 149 -7.54 -5.03 23.63
N LEU A 150 -7.93 -4.44 22.49
CA LEU A 150 -8.84 -3.30 22.45
C LEU A 150 -10.23 -3.66 23.00
N GLU A 151 -10.74 -4.87 22.68
CA GLU A 151 -12.05 -5.34 23.19
C GLU A 151 -12.15 -5.36 24.72
N GLU A 152 -11.05 -5.63 25.41
CA GLU A 152 -10.97 -5.64 26.88
C GLU A 152 -10.59 -4.27 27.44
N ALA A 153 -9.60 -3.62 26.82
CA ALA A 153 -9.04 -2.38 27.33
C ALA A 153 -10.09 -1.26 27.43
N VAL A 154 -11.01 -1.13 26.47
CA VAL A 154 -12.06 -0.08 26.53
C VAL A 154 -13.06 -0.28 27.67
N GLN A 155 -13.14 -1.48 28.24
CA GLN A 155 -14.02 -1.78 29.38
C GLN A 155 -13.34 -1.46 30.73
N GLU A 156 -12.01 -1.53 30.76
CA GLU A 156 -11.21 -1.38 31.98
C GLU A 156 -10.58 0.01 32.12
N GLN A 157 -10.32 0.69 31.01
CA GLN A 157 -9.63 1.98 30.97
C GLN A 157 -10.06 2.84 29.78
N VAL A 158 -9.71 4.13 29.84
CA VAL A 158 -9.91 5.05 28.72
C VAL A 158 -8.84 4.81 27.66
N VAL A 159 -9.25 4.26 26.53
CA VAL A 159 -8.45 4.22 25.29
C VAL A 159 -8.94 5.32 24.38
N THR A 160 -8.03 6.14 23.85
CA THR A 160 -8.33 7.24 22.91
C THR A 160 -7.86 6.87 21.52
N GLU A 161 -8.22 7.67 20.52
CA GLU A 161 -7.75 7.51 19.15
C GLU A 161 -6.21 7.47 19.08
N ILE A 162 -5.52 8.40 19.75
CA ILE A 162 -4.06 8.44 19.81
C ILE A 162 -3.50 7.26 20.60
N SER A 163 -4.04 6.95 21.79
CA SER A 163 -3.47 5.88 22.61
C SER A 163 -3.69 4.50 21.99
N GLY A 164 -4.81 4.30 21.28
CA GLY A 164 -5.06 3.12 20.45
C GLY A 164 -4.04 3.00 19.31
N ALA A 165 -3.79 4.08 18.55
CA ALA A 165 -2.79 4.09 17.48
C ALA A 165 -1.37 3.80 17.98
N HIS A 166 -0.99 4.37 19.14
CA HIS A 166 0.29 4.09 19.79
C HIS A 166 0.39 2.63 20.22
N LYS A 167 -0.68 2.05 20.75
CA LYS A 167 -0.68 0.63 21.14
C LYS A 167 -0.48 -0.29 19.94
N LEU A 168 -1.13 -0.02 18.81
CA LEU A 168 -0.92 -0.79 17.59
C LEU A 168 0.52 -0.64 17.06
N THR A 169 1.08 0.58 17.12
CA THR A 169 2.49 0.82 16.76
C THR A 169 3.45 0.04 17.66
N GLN A 170 3.19 0.01 18.97
CA GLN A 170 3.96 -0.81 19.91
C GLN A 170 3.95 -2.29 19.50
N LEU A 171 2.77 -2.86 19.26
CA LEU A 171 2.62 -4.27 18.89
C LEU A 171 3.30 -4.63 17.56
N ARG A 172 3.31 -3.69 16.61
CA ARG A 172 4.08 -3.80 15.36
C ARG A 172 5.59 -3.77 15.61
N SER A 173 6.06 -2.90 16.50
CA SER A 173 7.49 -2.79 16.84
C SER A 173 8.07 -4.02 17.51
N GLU A 174 7.21 -4.86 18.10
CA GLU A 174 7.58 -6.15 18.68
C GLU A 174 7.81 -7.22 17.60
N GLN A 175 7.34 -7.00 16.37
CA GLN A 175 7.52 -7.93 15.27
C GLN A 175 8.93 -7.83 14.67
N ARG A 176 9.49 -8.99 14.29
CA ARG A 176 10.81 -9.09 13.70
C ARG A 176 10.94 -8.21 12.44
N ASP A 177 12.07 -7.51 12.33
CA ASP A 177 12.42 -6.67 11.18
C ASP A 177 11.44 -5.52 10.89
N PHE A 178 10.64 -5.10 11.88
CA PHE A 178 9.93 -3.83 11.86
C PHE A 178 10.91 -2.65 11.72
N VAL A 179 10.55 -1.66 10.91
CA VAL A 179 11.37 -0.47 10.64
C VAL A 179 10.67 0.79 11.11
N SER A 180 9.44 1.01 10.64
CA SER A 180 8.61 2.18 10.94
C SER A 180 7.15 1.92 10.53
N LEU A 181 6.26 2.88 10.76
CA LEU A 181 4.94 2.87 10.13
C LEU A 181 5.07 3.20 8.63
N SER A 182 4.19 2.65 7.79
CA SER A 182 4.17 2.97 6.34
C SER A 182 3.42 4.26 6.00
N PHE A 183 2.62 4.77 6.95
CA PHE A 183 1.96 6.08 6.96
C PHE A 183 1.46 6.40 8.38
N ASN A 184 0.92 7.60 8.60
CA ASN A 184 0.33 7.94 9.90
C ASN A 184 -0.98 7.18 10.11
N THR A 185 -1.07 6.38 11.18
CA THR A 185 -2.29 5.62 11.51
C THR A 185 -3.50 6.54 11.61
N ILE A 186 -4.54 6.22 10.86
CA ILE A 186 -5.88 6.77 11.04
C ILE A 186 -6.58 5.90 12.08
N SER A 187 -6.76 6.44 13.27
CA SER A 187 -7.51 5.82 14.37
C SER A 187 -8.67 6.75 14.63
N ALA A 188 -9.87 6.36 14.21
CA ALA A 188 -11.01 7.26 14.11
C ALA A 188 -12.28 6.61 14.66
N VAL A 189 -12.95 7.27 15.61
CA VAL A 189 -14.22 6.80 16.19
C VAL A 189 -15.37 7.72 15.79
N GLY A 190 -16.54 7.13 15.50
CA GLY A 190 -17.74 7.89 15.16
C GLY A 190 -17.54 8.83 13.99
N ASP A 191 -17.88 10.11 14.16
CA ASP A 191 -17.87 11.11 13.10
C ASP A 191 -16.46 11.39 12.55
N HIS A 192 -15.40 11.19 13.33
CA HIS A 192 -14.03 11.27 12.85
C HIS A 192 -13.75 10.24 11.74
N ALA A 193 -14.38 9.06 11.80
CA ALA A 193 -14.21 8.03 10.78
C ALA A 193 -14.82 8.45 9.42
N ALA A 194 -15.72 9.43 9.38
CA ALA A 194 -16.25 9.99 8.14
C ALA A 194 -15.23 10.88 7.39
N ILE A 195 -14.15 11.31 8.07
CA ILE A 195 -13.11 12.15 7.48
C ILE A 195 -12.03 11.25 6.86
N ILE A 196 -12.07 11.08 5.53
CA ILE A 196 -11.23 10.13 4.78
C ILE A 196 -9.74 10.20 5.14
N HIS A 197 -9.19 11.41 5.26
CA HIS A 197 -7.78 11.65 5.62
C HIS A 197 -7.64 12.20 7.05
N TYR A 198 -8.44 11.67 7.99
CA TYR A 198 -8.31 12.02 9.40
C TYR A 198 -6.91 11.68 9.92
N ALA A 199 -6.37 12.55 10.77
CA ALA A 199 -5.15 12.30 11.50
C ALA A 199 -5.40 12.78 12.93
N PRO A 200 -5.41 11.87 13.94
CA PRO A 200 -5.70 12.27 15.30
C PRO A 200 -4.64 13.23 15.82
N LYS A 201 -5.09 14.26 16.53
CA LYS A 201 -4.25 15.30 17.14
C LYS A 201 -4.62 15.47 18.61
N PRO A 202 -3.71 15.98 19.46
CA PRO A 202 -4.02 16.18 20.88
C PRO A 202 -5.30 16.99 21.12
N GLU A 203 -5.63 17.93 20.23
CA GLU A 203 -6.84 18.78 20.33
C GLU A 203 -8.13 18.07 19.89
N THR A 204 -8.02 16.95 19.16
CA THR A 204 -9.14 16.16 18.65
C THR A 204 -9.13 14.72 19.19
N ASP A 205 -8.27 14.41 20.16
CA ASP A 205 -8.14 13.07 20.70
C ASP A 205 -9.33 12.72 21.59
N ILE A 206 -10.19 11.82 21.12
CA ILE A 206 -11.40 11.40 21.82
C ILE A 206 -11.34 9.92 22.21
N PRO A 207 -12.08 9.49 23.25
CA PRO A 207 -12.15 8.08 23.63
C PRO A 207 -12.75 7.19 22.55
N ILE A 208 -12.17 6.02 22.33
CA ILE A 208 -12.79 4.91 21.58
C ILE A 208 -13.88 4.33 22.47
N THR A 209 -15.13 4.33 22.00
CA THR A 209 -16.31 3.92 22.79
C THR A 209 -16.94 2.64 22.27
N MET A 210 -17.89 2.09 23.04
CA MET A 210 -18.67 0.93 22.64
C MET A 210 -19.89 1.27 21.78
N ASP A 211 -20.24 2.56 21.66
CA ASP A 211 -21.51 3.01 21.06
C ASP A 211 -21.35 3.55 19.63
N ALA A 212 -20.14 3.45 19.06
CA ALA A 212 -19.83 3.97 17.73
C ALA A 212 -18.92 3.01 16.95
N LEU A 213 -18.94 3.16 15.61
CA LEU A 213 -17.93 2.53 14.76
C LEU A 213 -16.54 3.08 15.06
N TYR A 214 -15.56 2.19 15.03
CA TYR A 214 -14.14 2.49 15.10
C TYR A 214 -13.46 2.02 13.82
N LEU A 215 -12.86 2.95 13.09
CA LEU A 215 -12.07 2.71 11.89
C LEU A 215 -10.59 2.84 12.24
N CYS A 216 -9.83 1.79 11.94
CA CYS A 216 -8.38 1.76 12.09
C CYS A 216 -7.75 1.45 10.73
N ASP A 217 -7.09 2.44 10.14
CA ASP A 217 -6.32 2.33 8.92
C ASP A 217 -4.85 2.61 9.23
N SER A 218 -4.02 1.61 8.95
CA SER A 218 -2.67 1.59 9.47
C SER A 218 -1.80 0.58 8.74
N GLY A 219 -0.50 0.86 8.66
CA GLY A 219 0.45 -0.06 8.06
C GLY A 219 1.87 0.09 8.59
N ALA A 220 2.75 -0.81 8.17
CA ALA A 220 4.14 -0.83 8.61
C ALA A 220 5.12 -1.07 7.45
N GLN A 221 6.33 -0.56 7.66
CA GLN A 221 7.51 -0.94 6.91
C GLN A 221 8.21 -2.06 7.67
N PHE A 222 8.36 -3.19 7.01
CA PHE A 222 9.27 -4.26 7.40
C PHE A 222 10.41 -4.34 6.40
N LYS A 223 11.57 -4.88 6.78
CA LYS A 223 12.61 -5.17 5.78
C LYS A 223 12.13 -6.12 4.67
N ASP A 224 11.13 -6.94 4.98
CA ASP A 224 10.50 -7.87 4.03
C ASP A 224 9.54 -7.19 3.05
N GLY A 225 8.93 -6.06 3.40
CA GLY A 225 7.84 -5.49 2.62
C GLY A 225 7.08 -4.36 3.32
N THR A 226 6.10 -3.80 2.62
CA THR A 226 5.23 -2.72 3.11
C THR A 226 3.81 -3.24 3.29
N THR A 227 3.13 -2.87 4.37
CA THR A 227 1.73 -3.23 4.60
C THR A 227 0.82 -2.01 4.59
N ASP A 228 -0.43 -2.25 4.22
CA ASP A 228 -1.55 -1.33 4.31
C ASP A 228 -2.81 -2.13 4.66
N ILE A 229 -3.57 -1.67 5.64
CA ILE A 229 -4.77 -2.36 6.12
C ILE A 229 -5.69 -1.40 6.86
N THR A 230 -6.93 -1.35 6.39
CA THR A 230 -8.06 -0.79 7.11
C THR A 230 -9.02 -1.87 7.62
N ARG A 231 -9.38 -1.79 8.90
CA ARG A 231 -10.53 -2.48 9.48
C ARG A 231 -11.46 -1.49 10.16
N THR A 232 -12.76 -1.65 9.90
CA THR A 232 -13.83 -1.00 10.65
C THR A 232 -14.46 -2.03 11.57
N ILE A 233 -14.61 -1.71 12.85
CA ILE A 233 -15.20 -2.56 13.88
C ILE A 233 -16.22 -1.78 14.72
N HIS A 234 -17.04 -2.51 15.47
CA HIS A 234 -17.90 -1.98 16.51
C HIS A 234 -17.71 -2.78 17.81
N LEU A 235 -17.50 -2.08 18.93
CA LEU A 235 -17.21 -2.74 20.22
C LEU A 235 -18.49 -3.11 20.98
N GLY A 236 -19.59 -2.35 20.83
CA GLY A 236 -20.94 -2.71 21.28
C GLY A 236 -21.82 -3.27 20.17
N ALA A 237 -23.04 -2.73 20.03
CA ALA A 237 -24.04 -3.14 19.03
C ALA A 237 -24.20 -2.09 17.90
N PRO A 238 -23.88 -2.42 16.64
CA PRO A 238 -24.04 -1.50 15.52
C PRO A 238 -25.51 -1.33 15.13
N THR A 239 -25.86 -0.16 14.60
CA THR A 239 -27.17 0.14 14.03
C THR A 239 -27.41 -0.59 12.71
N GLU A 240 -28.68 -0.73 12.31
CA GLU A 240 -29.03 -1.36 11.02
C GLU A 240 -28.44 -0.62 9.82
N PHE A 241 -28.35 0.71 9.87
CA PHE A 241 -27.77 1.49 8.78
C PHE A 241 -26.24 1.34 8.70
N GLU A 242 -25.54 1.26 9.83
CA GLU A 242 -24.11 0.94 9.86
C GLU A 242 -23.84 -0.46 9.30
N ARG A 243 -24.67 -1.45 9.66
CA ARG A 243 -24.58 -2.82 9.11
C ARG A 243 -24.86 -2.86 7.61
N GLU A 244 -25.87 -2.14 7.12
CA GLU A 244 -26.15 -2.06 5.68
C GLU A 244 -24.95 -1.45 4.93
N CYS A 245 -24.42 -0.31 5.39
CA CYS A 245 -23.28 0.36 4.77
C CYS A 245 -22.04 -0.53 4.78
N PHE A 246 -21.71 -1.13 5.92
CA PHE A 246 -20.58 -2.06 6.04
C PHE A 246 -20.71 -3.23 5.09
N THR A 247 -21.89 -3.82 5.00
CA THR A 247 -22.13 -4.98 4.13
C THR A 247 -21.99 -4.61 2.66
N ARG A 248 -22.44 -3.43 2.24
CA ARG A 248 -22.29 -2.97 0.84
C ARG A 248 -20.82 -2.73 0.48
N VAL A 249 -20.07 -2.09 1.38
CA VAL A 249 -18.60 -1.95 1.23
C VAL A 249 -17.94 -3.33 1.14
N LEU A 250 -18.31 -4.26 2.02
CA LEU A 250 -17.78 -5.62 2.02
C LEU A 250 -18.09 -6.35 0.71
N LYS A 251 -19.31 -6.24 0.17
CA LYS A 251 -19.68 -6.86 -1.10
C LYS A 251 -18.81 -6.34 -2.26
N GLY A 252 -18.54 -5.03 -2.28
CA GLY A 252 -17.63 -4.43 -3.25
C GLY A 252 -16.22 -5.00 -3.17
N GLN A 253 -15.66 -5.04 -1.95
CA GLN A 253 -14.32 -5.58 -1.70
C GLN A 253 -14.23 -7.07 -2.07
N LEU A 254 -15.24 -7.87 -1.71
CA LEU A 254 -15.33 -9.29 -2.05
C LEU A 254 -15.45 -9.52 -3.56
N LYS A 255 -16.27 -8.71 -4.26
CA LYS A 255 -16.44 -8.81 -5.71
C LYS A 255 -15.13 -8.50 -6.43
N LEU A 256 -14.43 -7.45 -6.03
CA LEU A 256 -13.12 -7.12 -6.59
C LEU A 256 -12.10 -8.23 -6.30
N ALA A 257 -12.04 -8.74 -5.06
CA ALA A 257 -11.10 -9.79 -4.66
C ALA A 257 -11.29 -11.12 -5.41
N ARG A 258 -12.49 -11.39 -5.95
CA ARG A 258 -12.77 -12.60 -6.76
C ARG A 258 -12.83 -12.35 -8.26
N ALA A 259 -12.54 -11.14 -8.72
CA ALA A 259 -12.65 -10.77 -10.12
C ALA A 259 -11.68 -11.59 -10.98
N VAL A 260 -12.17 -12.11 -12.10
CA VAL A 260 -11.35 -12.77 -13.13
C VAL A 260 -11.37 -11.90 -14.39
N PHE A 261 -10.21 -11.50 -14.86
CA PHE A 261 -10.08 -10.49 -15.92
C PHE A 261 -8.92 -10.82 -16.88
N PRO A 262 -8.96 -10.35 -18.14
CA PRO A 262 -7.87 -10.58 -19.08
C PRO A 262 -6.60 -9.84 -18.64
N LYS A 263 -5.43 -10.43 -18.96
CA LYS A 263 -4.12 -9.79 -18.73
C LYS A 263 -4.03 -8.43 -19.41
N SER A 264 -3.34 -7.50 -18.75
CA SER A 264 -3.13 -6.11 -19.17
C SER A 264 -4.40 -5.25 -19.20
N LEU A 265 -5.50 -5.70 -18.59
CA LEU A 265 -6.63 -4.82 -18.28
C LEU A 265 -6.17 -3.74 -17.28
N LYS A 266 -6.51 -2.48 -17.53
CA LYS A 266 -6.24 -1.39 -16.60
C LYS A 266 -7.19 -1.44 -15.40
N GLY A 267 -6.75 -0.91 -14.26
CA GLY A 267 -7.52 -1.01 -13.02
C GLY A 267 -8.79 -0.15 -12.98
N ASP A 268 -8.89 0.88 -13.81
CA ASP A 268 -10.10 1.70 -13.98
C ASP A 268 -11.32 0.87 -14.43
N HIS A 269 -11.10 -0.19 -15.21
CA HIS A 269 -12.15 -1.14 -15.60
C HIS A 269 -12.68 -1.99 -14.43
N LEU A 270 -11.95 -2.08 -13.32
CA LEU A 270 -12.30 -2.89 -12.15
C LEU A 270 -12.91 -2.05 -11.01
N ASP A 271 -12.71 -0.72 -11.00
CA ASP A 271 -13.17 0.18 -9.93
C ASP A 271 -14.68 0.10 -9.68
N SER A 272 -15.49 -0.02 -10.73
CA SER A 272 -16.95 -0.13 -10.60
C SER A 272 -17.42 -1.40 -9.88
N PHE A 273 -16.62 -2.48 -9.87
CA PHE A 273 -16.97 -3.71 -9.14
C PHE A 273 -17.04 -3.47 -7.62
N ALA A 274 -16.26 -2.53 -7.11
CA ALA A 274 -16.26 -2.19 -5.69
C ALA A 274 -17.34 -1.17 -5.32
N ARG A 275 -17.89 -0.44 -6.30
CA ARG A 275 -18.88 0.64 -6.10
C ARG A 275 -20.33 0.24 -6.31
N GLU A 276 -20.60 -0.73 -7.19
CA GLU A 276 -21.97 -0.99 -7.66
C GLU A 276 -22.98 -1.20 -6.52
N PHE A 277 -22.58 -1.86 -5.43
CA PHE A 277 -23.46 -2.15 -4.29
C PHE A 277 -23.77 -0.90 -3.46
N LEU A 278 -22.91 0.11 -3.47
CA LEU A 278 -23.21 1.42 -2.89
C LEU A 278 -24.11 2.22 -3.84
N TRP A 279 -23.83 2.20 -5.14
CA TRP A 279 -24.63 2.89 -6.15
C TRP A 279 -26.09 2.43 -6.20
N GLU A 280 -26.37 1.14 -5.96
CA GLU A 280 -27.73 0.61 -5.78
C GLU A 280 -28.57 1.35 -4.72
N ARG A 281 -27.91 2.04 -3.78
CA ARG A 281 -28.54 2.86 -2.73
C ARG A 281 -28.30 4.36 -2.89
N GLY A 282 -27.69 4.79 -4.00
CA GLY A 282 -27.30 6.19 -4.19
C GLY A 282 -26.15 6.63 -3.27
N LEU A 283 -25.33 5.69 -2.79
CA LEU A 283 -24.15 5.94 -1.97
C LEU A 283 -22.88 5.85 -2.84
N ASP A 284 -21.78 6.49 -2.41
CA ASP A 284 -20.47 6.39 -3.07
C ASP A 284 -19.34 6.78 -2.09
N TYR A 285 -18.07 6.68 -2.53
CA TYR A 285 -16.88 7.15 -1.81
C TYR A 285 -15.95 7.99 -2.69
N ALA A 286 -15.40 9.06 -2.11
CA ALA A 286 -14.65 10.09 -2.84
C ALA A 286 -13.13 9.82 -2.99
N HIS A 287 -12.72 8.55 -3.04
CA HIS A 287 -11.33 8.12 -3.27
C HIS A 287 -11.27 6.96 -4.28
N GLY A 288 -10.06 6.58 -4.72
CA GLY A 288 -9.87 5.40 -5.58
C GLY A 288 -10.15 4.11 -4.82
N THR A 289 -10.45 3.03 -5.53
CA THR A 289 -10.67 1.70 -4.92
C THR A 289 -9.36 1.00 -4.53
N GLY A 290 -8.24 1.40 -5.14
CA GLY A 290 -6.93 0.96 -4.71
C GLY A 290 -5.76 1.59 -5.46
N HIS A 291 -4.57 1.38 -4.95
CA HIS A 291 -3.30 1.86 -5.47
C HIS A 291 -2.24 0.75 -5.45
N GLY A 292 -1.19 0.86 -6.25
CA GLY A 292 -0.04 -0.06 -6.12
C GLY A 292 0.69 0.13 -4.78
N VAL A 293 1.42 -0.91 -4.35
CA VAL A 293 2.22 -0.88 -3.11
C VAL A 293 3.65 -1.37 -3.38
N GLY A 294 4.63 -0.63 -2.86
CA GLY A 294 6.06 -0.94 -3.01
C GLY A 294 6.55 -2.06 -2.08
N SER A 295 7.66 -2.70 -2.47
CA SER A 295 8.35 -3.70 -1.64
C SER A 295 9.35 -3.01 -0.70
N TYR A 296 8.96 -2.82 0.57
CA TYR A 296 9.71 -2.03 1.55
C TYR A 296 10.03 -0.62 0.99
N LEU A 297 9.01 0.04 0.44
CA LEU A 297 9.08 1.31 -0.28
C LEU A 297 7.80 2.13 -0.01
N ASN A 298 7.36 2.97 -0.95
CA ASN A 298 6.13 3.75 -0.80
C ASN A 298 4.92 2.81 -0.60
N VAL A 299 4.07 3.15 0.36
CA VAL A 299 2.76 2.49 0.50
C VAL A 299 1.85 2.82 -0.68
N HIS A 300 1.90 4.07 -1.15
CA HIS A 300 1.25 4.52 -2.39
C HIS A 300 2.27 4.51 -3.55
N GLU A 301 2.19 3.50 -4.42
CA GLU A 301 3.12 3.27 -5.52
C GLU A 301 2.41 3.22 -6.87
N GLY A 302 2.66 4.22 -7.72
CA GLY A 302 2.19 4.22 -9.11
C GLY A 302 3.13 3.45 -10.07
N PRO A 303 2.82 3.44 -11.38
CA PRO A 303 1.67 4.09 -12.02
C PRO A 303 0.39 3.22 -12.05
N ILE A 304 0.36 2.06 -11.39
CA ILE A 304 -0.83 1.20 -11.33
C ILE A 304 -1.79 1.64 -10.22
N GLY A 305 -3.08 1.40 -10.43
CA GLY A 305 -4.13 1.66 -9.44
C GLY A 305 -5.50 1.21 -9.94
N ILE A 306 -6.46 1.08 -9.01
CA ILE A 306 -7.86 0.75 -9.30
C ILE A 306 -8.67 1.99 -8.96
N THR A 307 -8.95 2.81 -9.97
CA THR A 307 -9.58 4.12 -9.77
C THR A 307 -10.27 4.57 -11.03
N SER A 308 -11.39 5.28 -10.90
CA SER A 308 -12.06 5.96 -12.01
C SER A 308 -11.26 7.16 -12.55
N LYS A 309 -10.23 7.62 -11.81
CA LYS A 309 -9.36 8.72 -12.25
C LYS A 309 -8.43 8.25 -13.38
N PRO A 310 -8.22 9.05 -14.44
CA PRO A 310 -7.31 8.68 -15.51
C PRO A 310 -5.88 8.44 -15.02
N MET A 311 -5.34 7.25 -15.32
CA MET A 311 -3.94 6.88 -15.06
C MET A 311 -3.23 6.68 -16.41
N PRO A 312 -2.68 7.76 -17.03
CA PRO A 312 -2.17 7.70 -18.40
C PRO A 312 -0.96 6.78 -18.56
N ASP A 313 -0.15 6.67 -17.51
CA ASP A 313 1.06 5.85 -17.46
C ASP A 313 0.80 4.40 -16.97
N ASP A 314 -0.46 4.02 -16.69
CA ASP A 314 -0.82 2.65 -16.27
C ASP A 314 -0.56 1.65 -17.42
N PRO A 315 0.36 0.68 -17.26
CA PRO A 315 0.66 -0.34 -18.26
C PRO A 315 -0.41 -1.45 -18.36
N GLY A 316 -1.40 -1.45 -17.47
CA GLY A 316 -2.34 -2.56 -17.28
C GLY A 316 -1.81 -3.61 -16.30
N LEU A 317 -2.74 -4.35 -15.70
CA LEU A 317 -2.42 -5.31 -14.64
C LEU A 317 -1.79 -6.60 -15.19
N VAL A 318 -0.70 -7.03 -14.57
CA VAL A 318 -0.01 -8.29 -14.86
C VAL A 318 0.35 -9.02 -13.57
N GLU A 319 0.62 -10.33 -13.67
CA GLU A 319 1.04 -11.15 -12.54
C GLU A 319 2.25 -10.56 -11.81
N GLY A 320 2.23 -10.61 -10.47
CA GLY A 320 3.29 -10.05 -9.61
C GLY A 320 3.04 -8.62 -9.15
N MET A 321 2.03 -7.92 -9.68
CA MET A 321 1.63 -6.60 -9.16
C MET A 321 0.89 -6.74 -7.83
N ILE A 322 1.12 -5.80 -6.91
CA ILE A 322 0.44 -5.74 -5.61
C ILE A 322 -0.32 -4.41 -5.52
N LEU A 323 -1.61 -4.48 -5.19
CA LEU A 323 -2.49 -3.32 -5.06
C LEU A 323 -3.30 -3.40 -3.76
N SER A 324 -3.77 -2.26 -3.25
CA SER A 324 -4.86 -2.21 -2.26
C SER A 324 -6.21 -2.52 -2.92
N ASN A 325 -7.14 -3.03 -2.11
CA ASN A 325 -8.56 -3.22 -2.42
C ASN A 325 -9.34 -2.68 -1.22
N GLU A 326 -9.75 -1.43 -1.29
CA GLU A 326 -10.10 -0.59 -0.14
C GLU A 326 -11.40 0.23 -0.32
N PRO A 327 -12.52 -0.32 -0.80
CA PRO A 327 -13.76 0.46 -0.86
C PRO A 327 -14.17 0.97 0.52
N GLY A 328 -14.94 2.06 0.51
CA GLY A 328 -15.45 2.67 1.73
C GLY A 328 -16.80 3.36 1.55
N TYR A 329 -17.31 3.90 2.64
CA TYR A 329 -18.47 4.79 2.68
C TYR A 329 -18.34 5.71 3.89
N TYR A 330 -18.66 6.99 3.71
CA TYR A 330 -18.46 8.00 4.74
C TYR A 330 -19.73 8.84 4.88
N GLN A 331 -20.33 8.79 6.06
CA GLN A 331 -21.52 9.56 6.41
C GLN A 331 -21.10 10.74 7.28
N ASP A 332 -21.03 11.92 6.66
CA ASP A 332 -20.63 13.17 7.30
C ASP A 332 -21.30 13.38 8.66
N GLY A 333 -20.48 13.64 9.68
CA GLY A 333 -20.92 13.90 11.05
C GLY A 333 -21.47 12.67 11.79
N LYS A 334 -21.31 11.45 11.26
CA LYS A 334 -21.80 10.22 11.91
C LYS A 334 -20.79 9.10 12.02
N PHE A 335 -20.36 8.54 10.89
CA PHE A 335 -19.45 7.39 10.86
C PHE A 335 -18.80 7.23 9.48
N GLY A 336 -17.73 6.44 9.44
CA GLY A 336 -17.16 5.93 8.19
C GLY A 336 -16.88 4.45 8.27
N VAL A 337 -16.87 3.82 7.09
CA VAL A 337 -16.47 2.44 6.88
C VAL A 337 -15.45 2.40 5.77
N ARG A 338 -14.36 1.67 5.99
CA ARG A 338 -13.47 1.18 4.94
C ARG A 338 -13.02 -0.22 5.29
N ILE A 339 -12.91 -1.06 4.26
CA ILE A 339 -12.43 -2.44 4.39
C ILE A 339 -11.35 -2.62 3.35
N GLU A 340 -10.12 -2.78 3.82
CA GLU A 340 -8.95 -2.79 2.96
C GLU A 340 -8.08 -4.02 3.17
N ASP A 341 -7.70 -4.64 2.05
CA ASP A 341 -6.68 -5.66 1.99
C ASP A 341 -5.70 -5.35 0.85
N LEU A 342 -4.43 -5.72 1.02
CA LEU A 342 -3.51 -5.81 -0.12
C LEU A 342 -3.72 -7.15 -0.84
N VAL A 343 -3.73 -7.07 -2.17
CA VAL A 343 -3.94 -8.18 -3.08
C VAL A 343 -2.79 -8.29 -4.08
N LEU A 344 -2.36 -9.52 -4.34
CA LEU A 344 -1.39 -9.87 -5.37
C LEU A 344 -2.14 -10.30 -6.64
N VAL A 345 -1.79 -9.74 -7.79
CA VAL A 345 -2.28 -10.20 -9.09
C VAL A 345 -1.61 -11.53 -9.43
N VAL A 346 -2.42 -12.55 -9.69
CA VAL A 346 -1.96 -13.92 -9.99
C VAL A 346 -2.67 -14.47 -11.21
N SER A 347 -2.00 -15.37 -11.94
CA SER A 347 -2.61 -16.07 -13.09
C SER A 347 -3.69 -17.06 -12.64
N ILE A 348 -4.76 -17.19 -13.43
CA ILE A 348 -5.83 -18.17 -13.20
C ILE A 348 -6.19 -18.93 -14.49
N PRO A 349 -6.28 -20.28 -14.44
CA PRO A 349 -6.80 -21.06 -15.56
C PRO A 349 -8.28 -20.75 -15.82
N THR A 350 -8.65 -20.59 -17.10
CA THR A 350 -10.04 -20.36 -17.51
C THR A 350 -10.45 -21.34 -18.63
N PRO A 351 -11.66 -21.95 -18.59
CA PRO A 351 -11.99 -23.10 -19.45
C PRO A 351 -12.04 -22.82 -20.96
N HIS A 352 -12.25 -21.56 -21.37
CA HIS A 352 -12.54 -21.19 -22.76
C HIS A 352 -11.63 -20.08 -23.28
N ALA A 353 -10.57 -19.72 -22.56
CA ALA A 353 -9.76 -18.57 -22.94
C ALA A 353 -8.81 -18.85 -24.10
N ASN A 354 -8.75 -17.91 -25.03
CA ASN A 354 -7.70 -17.81 -26.06
C ASN A 354 -6.58 -16.85 -25.62
N GLY A 355 -6.33 -16.72 -24.32
CA GLY A 355 -5.36 -15.78 -23.73
C GLY A 355 -5.17 -15.97 -22.22
N GLU A 356 -4.29 -15.17 -21.62
CA GLU A 356 -4.00 -15.20 -20.18
C GLU A 356 -5.05 -14.41 -19.39
N TYR A 357 -5.54 -14.99 -18.31
CA TYR A 357 -6.46 -14.37 -17.36
C TYR A 357 -5.83 -14.31 -15.98
N LEU A 358 -6.21 -13.28 -15.24
CA LEU A 358 -5.70 -12.93 -13.93
C LEU A 358 -6.84 -12.92 -12.91
N THR A 359 -6.46 -13.09 -11.66
CA THR A 359 -7.29 -12.89 -10.46
C THR A 359 -6.43 -12.29 -9.36
N PHE A 360 -6.99 -12.17 -8.16
CA PHE A 360 -6.30 -11.66 -6.98
C PHE A 360 -6.10 -12.76 -5.91
N GLU A 361 -4.93 -12.74 -5.27
CA GLU A 361 -4.65 -13.43 -4.01
C GLU A 361 -4.56 -12.40 -2.87
N THR A 362 -5.39 -12.52 -1.84
CA THR A 362 -5.32 -11.65 -0.67
C THR A 362 -4.08 -11.94 0.18
N LEU A 363 -3.24 -10.92 0.39
CA LEU A 363 -2.06 -10.94 1.25
C LEU A 363 -2.40 -10.61 2.71
N THR A 364 -3.32 -9.67 2.94
CA THR A 364 -3.77 -9.29 4.29
C THR A 364 -4.59 -10.40 4.94
N LEU A 365 -4.23 -10.79 6.17
CA LEU A 365 -4.83 -11.95 6.88
C LEU A 365 -5.44 -11.57 8.23
N VAL A 366 -6.28 -10.54 8.25
CA VAL A 366 -7.04 -10.11 9.44
C VAL A 366 -8.54 -10.30 9.19
N PRO A 367 -9.33 -10.86 10.12
CA PRO A 367 -10.77 -11.05 9.93
C PRO A 367 -11.54 -9.75 9.63
N LYS A 368 -12.64 -9.86 8.88
CA LYS A 368 -13.71 -8.85 8.81
C LYS A 368 -14.73 -9.13 9.92
N GLN A 369 -15.14 -8.13 10.69
CA GLN A 369 -15.99 -8.34 11.87
C GLN A 369 -17.42 -8.77 11.48
N THR A 370 -17.85 -9.95 11.91
CA THR A 370 -19.12 -10.55 11.45
C THR A 370 -20.37 -9.85 11.99
N LYS A 371 -20.31 -9.23 13.18
CA LYS A 371 -21.46 -8.48 13.74
C LYS A 371 -21.90 -7.29 12.89
N LEU A 372 -20.98 -6.73 12.08
CA LEU A 372 -21.27 -5.63 11.15
C LEU A 372 -21.90 -6.10 9.84
N ILE A 373 -21.95 -7.42 9.62
CA ILE A 373 -22.50 -8.00 8.41
C ILE A 373 -24.01 -8.19 8.58
N ASN A 374 -24.77 -7.65 7.63
CA ASN A 374 -26.15 -8.01 7.40
C ASN A 374 -26.17 -9.22 6.44
N VAL A 375 -26.29 -10.42 7.00
CA VAL A 375 -26.21 -11.69 6.25
C VAL A 375 -27.32 -11.79 5.19
N ASP A 376 -28.46 -11.13 5.39
CA ASP A 376 -29.58 -11.15 4.43
C ASP A 376 -29.25 -10.43 3.10
N LEU A 377 -28.20 -9.60 3.08
CA LEU A 377 -27.71 -8.94 1.87
C LEU A 377 -26.62 -9.75 1.14
N LEU A 378 -26.14 -10.85 1.73
CA LEU A 378 -25.10 -11.68 1.17
C LEU A 378 -25.67 -12.79 0.29
N THR A 379 -24.94 -13.09 -0.77
CA THR A 379 -25.14 -14.31 -1.57
C THR A 379 -24.41 -15.48 -0.93
N ASP A 380 -24.81 -16.71 -1.25
CA ASP A 380 -24.09 -17.91 -0.81
C ASP A 380 -22.61 -17.92 -1.22
N GLN A 381 -22.27 -17.31 -2.37
CA GLN A 381 -20.89 -17.19 -2.83
C GLN A 381 -20.09 -16.29 -1.90
N GLU A 382 -20.66 -15.16 -1.48
CA GLU A 382 -20.00 -14.20 -0.58
C GLU A 382 -19.84 -14.81 0.82
N ILE A 383 -20.84 -15.53 1.32
CA ILE A 383 -20.73 -16.27 2.60
C ILE A 383 -19.58 -17.27 2.55
N ARG A 384 -19.50 -18.11 1.50
CA ARG A 384 -18.39 -19.04 1.32
C ARG A 384 -17.04 -18.33 1.25
N GLN A 385 -16.96 -17.22 0.50
CA GLN A 385 -15.73 -16.44 0.35
C GLN A 385 -15.25 -15.88 1.70
N ILE A 386 -16.15 -15.36 2.53
CA ILE A 386 -15.82 -14.88 3.89
C ILE A 386 -15.34 -16.04 4.77
N ASN A 387 -16.06 -17.16 4.75
CA ASN A 387 -15.75 -18.32 5.60
C ASN A 387 -14.40 -18.95 5.22
N ASP A 388 -14.09 -19.06 3.93
CA ASP A 388 -12.80 -19.54 3.44
C ASP A 388 -11.67 -18.58 3.82
N PHE A 389 -11.89 -17.27 3.69
CA PHE A 389 -10.93 -16.24 4.11
C PHE A 389 -10.66 -16.30 5.62
N HIS A 390 -11.71 -16.34 6.44
CA HIS A 390 -11.62 -16.46 7.89
C HIS A 390 -10.94 -17.76 8.33
N LYS A 391 -11.20 -18.87 7.65
CA LYS A 391 -10.48 -20.12 7.86
C LYS A 391 -8.99 -19.96 7.56
N LYS A 392 -8.62 -19.32 6.44
CA LYS A 392 -7.22 -19.02 6.10
C LYS A 392 -6.56 -18.17 7.18
N CYS A 393 -7.23 -17.15 7.72
CA CYS A 393 -6.71 -16.36 8.84
C CYS A 393 -6.41 -17.23 10.06
N ARG A 394 -7.32 -18.13 10.47
CA ARG A 394 -7.06 -19.06 11.58
C ARG A 394 -5.88 -19.98 11.33
N ASP A 395 -5.83 -20.59 10.15
CA ASP A 395 -4.85 -21.62 9.85
C ASP A 395 -3.42 -21.03 9.77
N VAL A 396 -3.28 -19.81 9.24
CA VAL A 396 -1.98 -19.15 9.06
C VAL A 396 -1.56 -18.35 10.31
N ILE A 397 -2.46 -17.53 10.87
CA ILE A 397 -2.12 -16.59 11.95
C ILE A 397 -2.30 -17.23 13.33
N GLY A 398 -3.28 -18.12 13.49
CA GLY A 398 -3.60 -18.74 14.77
C GLY A 398 -2.45 -19.49 15.47
N PRO A 399 -1.56 -20.21 14.75
CA PRO A 399 -0.37 -20.81 15.36
C PRO A 399 0.67 -19.81 15.87
N LEU A 400 0.63 -18.55 15.42
CA LEU A 400 1.61 -17.50 15.74
C LEU A 400 1.15 -16.59 16.90
N LEU A 401 -0.10 -16.73 17.34
CA LEU A 401 -0.69 -15.90 18.39
C LEU A 401 -0.53 -16.53 19.78
N GLY A 402 -0.37 -15.68 20.79
CA GLY A 402 -0.52 -16.08 22.19
C GLY A 402 -1.97 -16.48 22.51
N PRO A 403 -2.22 -17.18 23.65
CA PRO A 403 -3.52 -17.77 23.97
C PRO A 403 -4.70 -16.78 23.90
N HIS A 404 -4.48 -15.55 24.35
CA HIS A 404 -5.47 -14.48 24.39
C HIS A 404 -5.95 -14.07 22.98
N ALA A 405 -5.05 -13.53 22.16
CA ALA A 405 -5.38 -13.13 20.78
C ALA A 405 -5.81 -14.32 19.91
N LYS A 406 -5.33 -15.53 20.20
CA LYS A 406 -5.80 -16.76 19.56
C LYS A 406 -7.28 -17.02 19.86
N SER A 407 -7.71 -16.89 21.12
CA SER A 407 -9.12 -17.02 21.49
C SER A 407 -9.99 -15.99 20.74
N TRP A 408 -9.54 -14.73 20.70
CA TRP A 408 -10.18 -13.67 19.93
C TRP A 408 -10.30 -14.03 18.44
N LEU A 409 -9.21 -14.49 17.81
CA LEU A 409 -9.22 -14.86 16.39
C LEU A 409 -10.22 -16.00 16.12
N TRP A 410 -10.34 -16.98 17.02
CA TRP A 410 -11.31 -18.08 16.85
C TRP A 410 -12.75 -17.60 16.94
N LYS A 411 -13.05 -16.66 17.83
CA LYS A 411 -14.36 -16.02 17.95
C LYS A 411 -14.71 -15.23 16.67
N GLU A 412 -13.78 -14.40 16.19
CA GLU A 412 -14.02 -13.48 15.07
C GLU A 412 -13.96 -14.14 13.67
N THR A 413 -13.77 -15.47 13.61
CA THR A 413 -13.68 -16.21 12.35
C THR A 413 -14.71 -17.33 12.23
N GLN A 414 -15.62 -17.49 13.20
CA GLN A 414 -16.67 -18.52 13.11
C GLN A 414 -17.48 -18.36 11.80
N PRO A 415 -17.85 -19.49 11.16
CA PRO A 415 -18.51 -19.48 9.85
C PRO A 415 -19.98 -19.01 9.89
#